data_AF-A0A538EYC5-F1
#
_entry.id   AF-A0A538EYC5-F1
#
_cell.length_a   1.000
_cell.length_b   1.000
_cell.length_c   1.000
_cell.angle_alpha   90.00
_cell.angle_beta   90.00
_cell.angle_gamma   90.00
#
_symmetry.space_group_name_H-M   'P 1'
#
loop_
_entity.id
_entity.type
_entity.pdbx_description
1 polymer ?
#
loop_
_entity_poly.entity_id
_entity_poly.type
_entity_poly.pdbx_seq_one_letter_code
_entity_poly.pdbx_strand_id
1 'polypeptide(L)'
;TDAAPGWPERPRLERDSIGPVPRANLSVKVSALTPLLRPDAPERGKDDAAGRLDPLLLRAKELGAHLHIDMESVDSLETTLELVFDLLGEPRLREGPSVGVVLQAYLRDSPAELERILGWAGAADRSPPLVVRLVKGAYWDHEVVEARQHGWRPPVFEHKADCDRNFEELTRRLLDARPLVRVAVGSHNLRSVSHAIAYNRATGGDDADLELQVLRGLGDDLQHALATGGLQVRTYCPVGELVAGMAYLVRRLLENTSNESFLHEQARGVSIDELLAPPPP
;
A
#
# COMPACT_ATOMS: atom_id res chain seq x y z
N THR A 1 -13.79 -10.48 -14.09
CA THR A 1 -14.89 -9.70 -13.49
C THR A 1 -16.24 -10.33 -13.72
N ASP A 2 -16.41 -11.14 -14.77
CA ASP A 2 -17.64 -11.89 -15.07
C ASP A 2 -18.13 -12.83 -13.94
N ALA A 3 -17.23 -13.28 -13.06
CA ALA A 3 -17.61 -14.09 -11.89
C ALA A 3 -18.17 -13.28 -10.72
N ALA A 4 -17.80 -12.00 -10.57
CA ALA A 4 -18.12 -11.19 -9.39
C ALA A 4 -19.62 -10.93 -9.17
N PRO A 5 -20.45 -10.77 -10.23
CA PRO A 5 -21.91 -10.67 -10.07
C PRO A 5 -22.56 -11.92 -9.45
N GLY A 6 -21.94 -13.10 -9.61
CA GLY A 6 -22.43 -14.35 -9.05
C GLY A 6 -22.02 -14.62 -7.60
N TRP A 7 -21.19 -13.76 -6.99
CA TRP A 7 -20.74 -13.95 -5.62
C TRP A 7 -21.83 -13.54 -4.61
N PRO A 8 -21.96 -14.28 -3.49
CA PRO A 8 -22.86 -13.90 -2.41
C PRO A 8 -22.46 -12.55 -1.82
N GLU A 9 -23.44 -11.71 -1.55
CA GLU A 9 -23.20 -10.38 -0.98
C GLU A 9 -22.49 -10.46 0.37
N ARG A 10 -21.48 -9.60 0.54
CA ARG A 10 -20.80 -9.38 1.81
C ARG A 10 -20.77 -7.89 2.10
N PRO A 11 -21.85 -7.30 2.64
CA PRO A 11 -21.96 -5.85 2.85
C PRO A 11 -20.77 -5.23 3.59
N ARG A 12 -20.22 -5.96 4.58
CA ARG A 12 -19.04 -5.52 5.35
C ARG A 12 -17.76 -5.38 4.54
N LEU A 13 -17.64 -6.05 3.38
CA LEU A 13 -16.47 -5.99 2.49
C LEU A 13 -16.74 -5.14 1.23
N GLU A 14 -17.98 -4.70 1.06
CA GLU A 14 -18.47 -4.08 -0.17
C GLU A 14 -18.97 -2.65 0.06
N ARG A 15 -18.93 -2.15 1.30
CA ARG A 15 -19.29 -0.77 1.66
C ARG A 15 -18.45 -0.29 2.83
N ASP A 16 -18.19 1.02 2.83
CA ASP A 16 -17.70 1.80 3.97
C ASP A 16 -18.58 3.05 4.14
N SER A 17 -18.18 4.01 4.98
CA SER A 17 -18.97 5.22 5.23
C SER A 17 -19.04 6.16 4.00
N ILE A 18 -18.05 6.09 3.11
CA ILE A 18 -17.98 6.90 1.90
C ILE A 18 -18.87 6.30 0.79
N GLY A 19 -19.00 4.97 0.73
CA GLY A 19 -19.83 4.32 -0.28
C GLY A 19 -19.40 2.91 -0.65
N PRO A 20 -19.73 2.43 -1.87
CA PRO A 20 -19.40 1.08 -2.29
C PRO A 20 -17.90 0.85 -2.45
N VAL A 21 -17.44 -0.32 -2.03
CA VAL A 21 -16.07 -0.83 -2.22
C VAL A 21 -16.10 -1.88 -3.33
N PRO A 22 -15.23 -1.77 -4.36
CA PRO A 22 -15.16 -2.77 -5.43
C PRO A 22 -14.88 -4.20 -4.95
N ARG A 23 -15.65 -5.16 -5.47
CA ARG A 23 -15.43 -6.60 -5.24
C ARG A 23 -14.14 -7.12 -5.87
N ALA A 24 -13.80 -6.60 -7.05
CA ALA A 24 -12.58 -6.95 -7.76
C ALA A 24 -11.49 -5.91 -7.46
N ASN A 25 -10.30 -6.37 -7.08
CA ASN A 25 -9.15 -5.53 -6.76
C ASN A 25 -7.90 -6.17 -7.37
N LEU A 26 -7.16 -5.41 -8.17
CA LEU A 26 -5.93 -5.85 -8.83
C LEU A 26 -4.80 -4.87 -8.52
N SER A 27 -3.67 -5.40 -8.03
CA SER A 27 -2.41 -4.65 -7.90
C SER A 27 -1.62 -4.72 -9.20
N VAL A 28 -1.10 -3.59 -9.66
CA VAL A 28 -0.30 -3.44 -10.88
C VAL A 28 1.03 -2.76 -10.54
N LYS A 29 2.12 -3.25 -11.15
CA LYS A 29 3.45 -2.64 -11.08
C LYS A 29 3.70 -1.86 -12.37
N VAL A 30 4.11 -0.60 -12.27
CA VAL A 30 4.36 0.23 -13.46
C VAL A 30 5.57 -0.28 -14.24
N SER A 31 6.59 -0.80 -13.57
CA SER A 31 7.75 -1.43 -14.25
C SER A 31 7.38 -2.63 -15.12
N ALA A 32 6.25 -3.29 -14.84
CA ALA A 32 5.75 -4.40 -15.66
C ALA A 32 5.02 -3.92 -16.92
N LEU A 33 4.62 -2.65 -16.95
CA LEU A 33 3.99 -2.04 -18.12
C LEU A 33 5.05 -1.54 -19.11
N THR A 34 6.20 -1.08 -18.63
CA THR A 34 7.25 -0.54 -19.51
C THR A 34 8.66 -0.90 -19.04
N PRO A 35 9.57 -1.25 -19.98
CA PRO A 35 11.00 -1.35 -19.67
C PRO A 35 11.70 0.02 -19.60
N LEU A 36 10.99 1.13 -19.86
CA LEU A 36 11.55 2.47 -19.98
C LEU A 36 11.45 3.30 -18.70
N LEU A 37 10.93 2.71 -17.61
CA LEU A 37 10.80 3.38 -16.32
C LEU A 37 12.19 3.60 -15.70
N ARG A 38 12.80 4.74 -16.00
CA ARG A 38 14.17 5.07 -15.58
C ARG A 38 14.29 6.51 -15.09
N PRO A 39 15.08 6.75 -14.03
CA PRO A 39 15.23 8.08 -13.44
C PRO A 39 15.99 9.07 -14.34
N ASP A 40 16.79 8.61 -15.30
CA ASP A 40 17.53 9.46 -16.24
C ASP A 40 16.68 9.98 -17.42
N ALA A 41 15.49 9.41 -17.62
CA ALA A 41 14.55 9.83 -18.66
C ALA A 41 13.08 9.63 -18.22
N PRO A 42 12.65 10.30 -17.12
CA PRO A 42 11.38 10.01 -16.47
C PRO A 42 10.18 10.20 -17.40
N GLU A 43 10.17 11.26 -18.22
CA GLU A 43 9.09 11.54 -19.18
C GLU A 43 8.89 10.40 -20.19
N ARG A 44 9.98 9.79 -20.68
CA ARG A 44 9.88 8.68 -21.64
C ARG A 44 9.23 7.45 -21.02
N GLY A 45 9.62 7.14 -19.79
CA GLY A 45 9.02 6.05 -19.03
C GLY A 45 7.55 6.33 -18.71
N LYS A 46 7.25 7.56 -18.30
CA LYS A 46 5.89 8.03 -18.02
C LYS A 46 4.97 7.90 -19.23
N ASP A 47 5.36 8.45 -20.37
CA ASP A 47 4.56 8.44 -21.60
C ASP A 47 4.28 7.02 -22.09
N ASP A 48 5.31 6.15 -22.10
CA ASP A 48 5.16 4.76 -22.53
C ASP A 48 4.29 3.94 -21.54
N ALA A 49 4.43 4.18 -20.24
CA ALA A 49 3.59 3.57 -19.22
C ALA A 49 2.12 4.05 -19.33
N ALA A 50 1.89 5.34 -19.59
CA ALA A 50 0.57 5.93 -19.73
C ALA A 50 -0.25 5.24 -20.82
N GLY A 51 0.37 4.97 -21.98
CA GLY A 51 -0.28 4.25 -23.09
C GLY A 51 -0.78 2.84 -22.73
N ARG A 52 -0.30 2.24 -21.64
CA ARG A 52 -0.72 0.91 -21.16
C ARG A 52 -1.56 0.97 -19.88
N LEU A 53 -1.30 1.93 -19.00
CA LEU A 53 -2.07 2.09 -17.77
C LEU A 53 -3.46 2.69 -18.05
N ASP A 54 -3.57 3.62 -18.99
CA ASP A 54 -4.84 4.28 -19.29
C ASP A 54 -5.95 3.31 -19.72
N PRO A 55 -5.73 2.39 -20.68
CA PRO A 55 -6.75 1.41 -21.03
C PRO A 55 -7.15 0.50 -19.86
N LEU A 56 -6.22 0.21 -18.93
CA LEU A 56 -6.52 -0.56 -17.72
C LEU A 56 -7.44 0.23 -16.77
N LEU A 57 -7.19 1.53 -16.59
CA LEU A 57 -8.03 2.42 -15.78
C LEU A 57 -9.45 2.50 -16.37
N LEU A 58 -9.57 2.73 -17.68
CA LEU A 58 -10.87 2.72 -18.36
C LEU A 58 -11.60 1.39 -18.17
N ARG A 59 -10.89 0.27 -18.35
CA ARG A 59 -11.48 -1.05 -18.17
C ARG A 59 -11.91 -1.31 -16.74
N ALA A 60 -11.14 -0.86 -15.75
CA ALA A 60 -11.50 -0.96 -14.35
C ALA A 60 -12.76 -0.14 -14.03
N LYS A 61 -12.91 1.04 -14.65
CA LYS A 61 -14.10 1.89 -14.50
C LYS A 61 -15.34 1.19 -15.02
N GLU A 62 -15.29 0.66 -16.24
CA GLU A 62 -16.41 -0.10 -16.85
C GLU A 62 -16.84 -1.29 -16.00
N LEU A 63 -15.88 -1.95 -15.36
CA LEU A 63 -16.10 -3.17 -14.59
C LEU A 63 -16.42 -2.91 -13.11
N GLY A 64 -16.37 -1.66 -12.65
CA GLY A 64 -16.47 -1.33 -11.23
C GLY A 64 -15.38 -2.01 -10.38
N ALA A 65 -14.18 -2.15 -10.93
CA ALA A 65 -13.03 -2.77 -10.26
C ALA A 65 -12.11 -1.71 -9.63
N HIS A 66 -11.35 -2.12 -8.61
CA HIS A 66 -10.26 -1.35 -8.05
C HIS A 66 -8.94 -1.69 -8.72
N LEU A 67 -8.17 -0.67 -9.08
CA LEU A 67 -6.77 -0.81 -9.47
C LEU A 67 -5.86 -0.20 -8.41
N HIS A 68 -4.94 -0.99 -7.90
CA HIS A 68 -3.94 -0.54 -6.95
C HIS A 68 -2.59 -0.45 -7.64
N ILE A 69 -1.93 0.70 -7.58
CA ILE A 69 -0.63 0.91 -8.20
C ILE A 69 0.44 0.68 -7.12
N ASP A 70 1.15 -0.44 -7.25
CA ASP A 70 2.20 -0.84 -6.32
C ASP A 70 3.43 0.08 -6.51
N MET A 71 4.01 0.55 -5.40
CA MET A 71 5.25 1.33 -5.41
C MET A 71 6.47 0.40 -5.33
N GLU A 72 7.50 0.68 -6.13
CA GLU A 72 8.68 -0.16 -6.30
C GLU A 72 9.91 0.45 -5.62
N SER A 73 11.07 0.54 -6.30
CA SER A 73 12.26 1.22 -5.78
C SER A 73 12.11 2.74 -5.87
N VAL A 74 12.92 3.46 -5.09
CA VAL A 74 12.89 4.93 -5.02
C VAL A 74 13.05 5.59 -6.39
N ASP A 75 13.85 4.98 -7.28
CA ASP A 75 14.15 5.48 -8.62
C ASP A 75 12.91 5.64 -9.51
N SER A 76 11.87 4.87 -9.23
CA SER A 76 10.63 4.86 -10.01
C SER A 76 9.46 5.57 -9.33
N LEU A 77 9.65 5.98 -8.07
CA LEU A 77 8.58 6.47 -7.21
C LEU A 77 7.95 7.74 -7.76
N GLU A 78 8.79 8.73 -8.09
CA GLU A 78 8.34 10.02 -8.59
C GLU A 78 7.55 9.87 -9.89
N THR A 79 8.15 9.19 -10.88
CA THR A 79 7.52 8.95 -12.18
C THR A 79 6.21 8.17 -12.05
N THR A 80 6.13 7.21 -11.12
CA THR A 80 4.91 6.44 -10.88
C THR A 80 3.80 7.30 -10.29
N LEU A 81 4.10 8.17 -9.32
CA LEU A 81 3.08 9.04 -8.72
C LEU A 81 2.61 10.12 -9.68
N GLU A 82 3.52 10.78 -10.40
CA GLU A 82 3.16 11.74 -11.45
C GLU A 82 2.26 11.10 -12.51
N LEU A 83 2.64 9.92 -13.02
CA LEU A 83 1.85 9.16 -13.98
C LEU A 83 0.40 8.97 -13.50
N VAL A 84 0.23 8.54 -12.25
CA VAL A 84 -1.08 8.29 -11.67
C VAL A 84 -1.86 9.59 -11.49
N PHE A 85 -1.21 10.65 -11.01
CA PHE A 85 -1.85 11.96 -10.81
C PHE A 85 -2.29 12.60 -12.13
N ASP A 86 -1.46 12.53 -13.16
CA ASP A 86 -1.75 13.06 -14.50
C ASP A 86 -2.97 12.34 -15.09
N LEU A 87 -2.97 11.01 -15.10
CA LEU A 87 -4.08 10.21 -15.62
C LEU A 87 -5.37 10.44 -14.83
N LEU A 88 -5.31 10.36 -13.49
CA LEU A 88 -6.51 10.51 -12.65
C LEU A 88 -7.02 11.95 -12.56
N GLY A 89 -6.20 12.94 -12.93
CA GLY A 89 -6.61 14.34 -13.07
C GLY A 89 -7.48 14.59 -14.30
N GLU A 90 -7.52 13.66 -15.27
CA GLU A 90 -8.34 13.80 -16.45
C GLU A 90 -9.84 13.78 -16.14
N PRO A 91 -10.66 14.68 -16.73
CA PRO A 91 -12.10 14.74 -16.46
C PRO A 91 -12.85 13.42 -16.64
N ARG A 92 -12.43 12.59 -17.60
CA ARG A 92 -13.04 11.27 -17.88
C ARG A 92 -12.85 10.26 -16.76
N LEU A 93 -11.88 10.45 -15.86
CA LEU A 93 -11.59 9.57 -14.73
C LEU A 93 -12.01 10.15 -13.37
N ARG A 94 -12.69 11.31 -13.35
CA ARG A 94 -13.22 11.90 -12.11
C ARG A 94 -14.24 11.01 -11.44
N GLU A 95 -15.21 10.48 -12.19
CA GLU A 95 -16.21 9.53 -11.70
C GLU A 95 -15.71 8.08 -11.85
N GLY A 96 -14.61 7.76 -11.17
CA GLY A 96 -13.97 6.46 -11.18
C GLY A 96 -12.97 6.28 -12.33
N PRO A 97 -12.14 5.22 -12.27
CA PRO A 97 -12.27 4.04 -11.40
C PRO A 97 -11.86 4.28 -9.94
N SER A 98 -12.16 3.31 -9.07
CA SER A 98 -11.50 3.24 -7.76
C SER A 98 -10.02 2.92 -7.98
N VAL A 99 -9.14 3.78 -7.47
CA VAL A 99 -7.70 3.64 -7.63
C VAL A 99 -7.00 3.87 -6.32
N GLY A 100 -5.91 3.14 -6.08
CA GLY A 100 -5.02 3.39 -4.96
C GLY A 100 -3.56 3.45 -5.34
N VAL A 101 -2.79 4.10 -4.46
CA VAL A 101 -1.32 4.19 -4.51
C VAL A 101 -0.74 3.68 -3.21
N VAL A 102 0.51 3.21 -3.27
CA VAL A 102 1.25 2.75 -2.09
C VAL A 102 2.17 3.85 -1.56
N LEU A 103 2.10 4.10 -0.25
CA LEU A 103 3.02 4.95 0.50
C LEU A 103 3.96 4.06 1.34
N GLN A 104 5.27 4.29 1.24
CA GLN A 104 6.29 3.46 1.89
C GLN A 104 6.93 4.19 3.09
N ALA A 105 6.58 3.79 4.31
CA ALA A 105 7.00 4.44 5.56
C ALA A 105 8.50 4.30 5.89
N TYR A 106 9.23 3.42 5.23
CA TYR A 106 10.67 3.30 5.40
C TYR A 106 11.46 4.45 4.75
N LEU A 107 10.85 5.25 3.86
CA LEU A 107 11.51 6.36 3.19
C LEU A 107 11.51 7.57 4.12
N ARG A 108 12.64 8.27 4.18
CA ARG A 108 12.78 9.50 4.96
C ARG A 108 11.85 10.61 4.46
N ASP A 109 11.54 10.60 3.16
CA ASP A 109 10.70 11.61 2.51
C ASP A 109 9.20 11.24 2.50
N SER A 110 8.83 10.08 3.04
CA SER A 110 7.42 9.63 3.06
C SER A 110 6.44 10.59 3.76
N PRO A 111 6.81 11.40 4.77
CA PRO A 111 5.92 12.45 5.27
C PRO A 111 5.61 13.53 4.21
N ALA A 112 6.63 13.98 3.47
CA ALA A 112 6.43 14.95 2.40
C ALA A 112 5.62 14.35 1.25
N GLU A 113 5.88 13.08 0.92
CA GLU A 113 5.12 12.33 -0.08
C GLU A 113 3.64 12.19 0.30
N LEU A 114 3.34 11.92 1.58
CA LEU A 114 1.97 11.89 2.07
C LEU A 114 1.28 13.25 1.89
N GLU A 115 1.92 14.35 2.26
CA GLU A 115 1.34 15.69 2.05
C GLU A 115 1.10 15.98 0.57
N ARG A 116 1.99 15.52 -0.33
CA ARG A 116 1.79 15.64 -1.77
C ARG A 116 0.55 14.85 -2.24
N ILE A 117 0.42 13.59 -1.81
CA ILE A 117 -0.73 12.74 -2.14
C ILE A 117 -2.04 13.38 -1.65
N LEU A 118 -2.05 13.90 -0.41
CA LEU A 118 -3.23 14.54 0.16
C LEU A 118 -3.54 15.87 -0.52
N GLY A 119 -2.52 16.67 -0.85
CA GLY A 119 -2.68 17.90 -1.61
C GLY A 119 -3.30 17.67 -2.98
N TRP A 120 -2.83 16.66 -3.71
CA TRP A 120 -3.43 16.25 -4.98
C TRP A 120 -4.87 15.75 -4.80
N ALA A 121 -5.11 14.87 -3.82
CA ALA A 121 -6.45 14.34 -3.56
C ALA A 121 -7.47 15.46 -3.23
N GLY A 122 -7.02 16.51 -2.54
CA GLY A 122 -7.82 17.70 -2.22
C GLY A 122 -8.22 18.53 -3.44
N ALA A 123 -7.37 18.53 -4.48
CA ALA A 123 -7.59 19.32 -5.68
C ALA A 123 -8.29 18.54 -6.81
N ALA A 124 -8.20 17.20 -6.82
CA ALA A 124 -8.59 16.38 -7.97
C ALA A 124 -10.11 16.28 -8.23
N ASP A 125 -10.97 16.68 -7.28
CA ASP A 125 -12.44 16.62 -7.35
C ASP A 125 -12.95 15.31 -8.00
N ARG A 126 -12.55 14.18 -7.42
CA ARG A 126 -12.85 12.84 -7.95
C ARG A 126 -13.61 11.97 -6.96
N SER A 127 -14.45 11.08 -7.49
CA SER A 127 -15.21 10.09 -6.76
C SER A 127 -15.13 8.71 -7.44
N PRO A 128 -14.77 7.62 -6.74
CA PRO A 128 -14.46 7.59 -5.31
C PRO A 128 -13.08 8.23 -4.99
N PRO A 129 -12.86 8.64 -3.73
CA PRO A 129 -11.57 9.12 -3.26
C PRO A 129 -10.42 8.15 -3.54
N LEU A 130 -9.20 8.69 -3.66
CA LEU A 130 -8.00 7.87 -3.79
C LEU A 130 -7.82 6.96 -2.56
N VAL A 131 -7.42 5.71 -2.78
CA VAL A 131 -7.04 4.80 -1.69
C VAL A 131 -5.53 4.92 -1.46
N VAL A 132 -5.10 5.19 -0.24
CA VAL A 132 -3.67 5.17 0.11
C VAL A 132 -3.37 3.92 0.95
N ARG A 133 -2.54 3.03 0.40
CA ARG A 133 -2.03 1.86 1.12
C ARG A 133 -0.71 2.23 1.78
N LEU A 134 -0.71 2.35 3.09
CA LEU A 134 0.51 2.51 3.87
C LEU A 134 1.17 1.13 4.08
N VAL A 135 2.44 1.01 3.71
CA VAL A 135 3.31 -0.14 3.99
C VAL A 135 4.61 0.35 4.60
N LYS A 136 5.42 -0.54 5.19
CA LYS A 136 6.80 -0.17 5.57
C LYS A 136 7.65 0.05 4.32
N GLY A 137 7.83 -0.99 3.51
CA GLY A 137 8.66 -0.98 2.31
C GLY A 137 9.20 -2.38 2.05
N ALA A 138 9.59 -2.68 0.82
CA ALA A 138 10.00 -4.03 0.41
C ALA A 138 11.39 -4.10 -0.25
N TYR A 139 12.07 -2.96 -0.37
CA TYR A 139 13.31 -2.83 -1.13
C TYR A 139 14.48 -2.30 -0.28
N TRP A 140 14.40 -2.39 1.06
CA TRP A 140 15.34 -1.71 1.98
C TRP A 140 16.81 -2.03 1.68
N ASP A 141 17.16 -3.31 1.54
CA ASP A 141 18.53 -3.74 1.23
C ASP A 141 19.02 -3.16 -0.11
N HIS A 142 18.14 -3.14 -1.12
CA HIS A 142 18.46 -2.57 -2.43
C HIS A 142 18.77 -1.07 -2.30
N GLU A 143 17.91 -0.31 -1.63
CA GLU A 143 18.10 1.14 -1.45
C GLU A 143 19.38 1.48 -0.68
N VAL A 144 19.71 0.68 0.34
CA VAL A 144 20.94 0.85 1.12
C VAL A 144 22.18 0.52 0.29
N VAL A 145 22.16 -0.58 -0.46
CA VAL A 145 23.29 -0.98 -1.32
C VAL A 145 23.51 0.04 -2.44
N GLU A 146 22.44 0.43 -3.14
CA GLU A 146 22.50 1.37 -4.27
C GLU A 146 23.09 2.71 -3.84
N ALA A 147 22.58 3.29 -2.74
CA ALA A 147 23.08 4.54 -2.21
C ALA A 147 24.55 4.46 -1.81
N ARG A 148 24.96 3.38 -1.12
CA ARG A 148 26.36 3.21 -0.68
C ARG A 148 27.32 3.01 -1.85
N GLN A 149 26.91 2.31 -2.91
CA GLN A 149 27.72 2.16 -4.12
C GLN A 149 28.01 3.50 -4.81
N HIS A 150 27.07 4.44 -4.75
CA HIS A 150 27.20 5.77 -5.34
C HIS A 150 27.72 6.84 -4.37
N GLY A 151 28.01 6.48 -3.12
CA GLY A 151 28.44 7.42 -2.07
C GLY A 151 27.33 8.38 -1.61
N TRP A 152 26.07 8.03 -1.84
CA TRP A 152 24.90 8.78 -1.39
C TRP A 152 24.48 8.36 0.02
N ARG A 153 23.65 9.21 0.64
CA ARG A 153 22.93 8.84 1.85
C ARG A 153 21.76 7.93 1.48
N PRO A 154 21.55 6.79 2.18
CA PRO A 154 20.38 5.96 1.95
C PRO A 154 19.06 6.73 2.11
N PRO A 155 18.12 6.62 1.15
CA PRO A 155 16.83 7.32 1.21
C PRO A 155 15.89 6.71 2.26
N VAL A 156 16.25 5.54 2.80
CA VAL A 156 15.51 4.83 3.83
C VAL A 156 16.04 5.12 5.24
N PHE A 157 15.17 4.97 6.24
CA PHE A 157 15.58 4.86 7.64
C PHE A 157 16.45 3.61 7.83
N GLU A 158 17.62 3.76 8.42
CA GLU A 158 18.56 2.65 8.63
C GLU A 158 18.27 1.83 9.89
N HIS A 159 17.45 2.36 10.81
CA HIS A 159 17.00 1.63 12.00
C HIS A 159 15.50 1.31 11.89
N LYS A 160 15.12 0.06 12.20
CA LYS A 160 13.71 -0.38 12.24
C LYS A 160 12.83 0.53 13.08
N ALA A 161 13.30 0.93 14.27
CA ALA A 161 12.53 1.77 15.20
C ALA A 161 12.13 3.11 14.56
N ASP A 162 13.02 3.73 13.78
CA ASP A 162 12.73 4.99 13.08
C ASP A 162 11.63 4.79 12.03
N CYS A 163 11.69 3.68 11.27
CA CYS A 163 10.63 3.31 10.33
C CYS A 163 9.30 3.02 11.04
N ASP A 164 9.31 2.34 12.19
CA ASP A 164 8.12 2.05 12.97
C ASP A 164 7.47 3.33 13.54
N ARG A 165 8.26 4.28 14.06
CA ARG A 165 7.77 5.60 14.50
C ARG A 165 7.13 6.36 13.35
N ASN A 166 7.82 6.42 12.21
CA ASN A 166 7.30 7.09 11.03
C ASN A 166 6.02 6.41 10.50
N PHE A 167 5.94 5.07 10.52
CA PHE A 167 4.72 4.34 10.15
C PHE A 167 3.54 4.72 11.06
N GLU A 168 3.76 4.79 12.38
CA GLU A 168 2.73 5.21 13.35
C GLU A 168 2.32 6.69 13.15
N GLU A 169 3.23 7.57 12.75
CA GLU A 169 2.96 8.97 12.39
C GLU A 169 2.13 9.10 11.11
N LEU A 170 2.54 8.45 10.03
CA LEU A 170 1.82 8.44 8.75
C LEU A 170 0.43 7.82 8.88
N THR A 171 0.29 6.78 9.71
CA THR A 171 -1.01 6.16 10.01
C THR A 171 -1.97 7.19 10.61
N ARG A 172 -1.52 7.96 11.59
CA ARG A 172 -2.34 9.01 12.22
C ARG A 172 -2.75 10.07 11.20
N ARG A 173 -1.78 10.59 10.46
CA ARG A 173 -2.00 11.63 9.46
C ARG A 173 -2.97 11.20 8.35
N LEU A 174 -2.89 9.96 7.90
CA LEU A 174 -3.80 9.36 6.91
C LEU A 174 -5.23 9.23 7.47
N LEU A 175 -5.38 8.71 8.68
CA LEU A 175 -6.69 8.53 9.31
C LEU A 175 -7.38 9.87 9.58
N ASP A 176 -6.61 10.90 9.94
CA ASP A 176 -7.09 12.28 10.14
C ASP A 176 -7.44 12.98 8.82
N ALA A 177 -6.92 12.49 7.69
CA ALA A 177 -7.23 13.05 6.38
C ALA A 177 -8.58 12.60 5.82
N ARG A 178 -9.24 11.59 6.40
CA ARG A 178 -10.56 11.14 5.93
C ARG A 178 -11.60 12.27 6.00
N PRO A 179 -12.57 12.33 5.07
CA PRO A 179 -12.85 11.37 4.00
C PRO A 179 -12.06 11.65 2.70
N LEU A 180 -11.03 12.50 2.73
CA LEU A 180 -10.30 12.93 1.53
C LEU A 180 -9.67 11.77 0.75
N VAL A 181 -9.23 10.75 1.48
CA VAL A 181 -8.70 9.49 0.95
C VAL A 181 -9.32 8.33 1.73
N ARG A 182 -9.34 7.16 1.11
CA ARG A 182 -9.59 5.90 1.81
C ARG A 182 -8.26 5.33 2.31
N VAL A 183 -8.27 4.78 3.52
CA VAL A 183 -7.03 4.33 4.18
C VAL A 183 -6.95 2.82 4.17
N ALA A 184 -5.83 2.31 3.67
CA ALA A 184 -5.46 0.90 3.80
C ALA A 184 -4.12 0.76 4.53
N VAL A 185 -4.03 -0.15 5.49
CA VAL A 185 -2.81 -0.39 6.28
C VAL A 185 -2.31 -1.81 6.00
N GLY A 186 -1.21 -1.90 5.25
CA GLY A 186 -0.54 -3.16 4.91
C GLY A 186 0.59 -3.48 5.87
N SER A 187 0.35 -4.37 6.84
CA SER A 187 1.37 -4.79 7.81
C SER A 187 1.02 -6.13 8.46
N HIS A 188 2.06 -6.91 8.77
CA HIS A 188 1.98 -8.13 9.56
C HIS A 188 2.46 -7.91 11.00
N ASN A 189 2.93 -6.70 11.31
CA ASN A 189 3.31 -6.33 12.66
C ASN A 189 2.04 -6.06 13.49
N LEU A 190 1.81 -6.89 14.51
CA LEU A 190 0.65 -6.77 15.39
C LEU A 190 0.59 -5.41 16.08
N ARG A 191 1.74 -4.82 16.45
CA ARG A 191 1.82 -3.47 17.03
C ARG A 191 1.29 -2.43 16.05
N SER A 192 1.81 -2.42 14.81
CA SER A 192 1.42 -1.44 13.80
C SER A 192 -0.08 -1.55 13.44
N VAL A 193 -0.60 -2.77 13.32
CA VAL A 193 -2.02 -3.01 13.05
C VAL A 193 -2.88 -2.57 14.24
N SER A 194 -2.48 -2.94 15.46
CA SER A 194 -3.19 -2.55 16.69
C SER A 194 -3.20 -1.03 16.87
N HIS A 195 -2.09 -0.35 16.55
CA HIS A 195 -1.99 1.11 16.57
C HIS A 195 -2.98 1.76 15.61
N ALA A 196 -3.06 1.28 14.36
CA ALA A 196 -4.02 1.80 13.38
C ALA A 196 -5.47 1.64 13.85
N ILE A 197 -5.83 0.47 14.38
CA ILE A 197 -7.17 0.19 14.91
C ILE A 197 -7.48 1.08 16.12
N ALA A 198 -6.54 1.15 17.07
CA ALA A 198 -6.71 1.91 18.30
C ALA A 198 -6.86 3.41 18.00
N TYR A 199 -6.01 3.96 17.13
CA TYR A 199 -6.10 5.37 16.73
C TYR A 199 -7.40 5.65 15.98
N ASN A 200 -7.79 4.79 15.03
CA ASN A 200 -9.06 4.93 14.31
C ASN A 200 -10.25 5.07 15.26
N ARG A 201 -10.34 4.16 16.25
CA ARG A 201 -11.43 4.17 17.23
C ARG A 201 -11.33 5.35 18.20
N ALA A 202 -10.12 5.72 18.61
CA ALA A 202 -9.89 6.86 19.50
C ALA A 202 -10.29 8.21 18.87
N THR A 203 -10.17 8.33 17.54
CA THR A 203 -10.63 9.52 16.80
C THR A 203 -12.08 9.42 16.32
N GLY A 204 -12.81 8.36 16.73
CA GLY A 204 -14.23 8.17 16.41
C GLY A 204 -14.51 7.67 14.99
N GLY A 205 -13.49 7.18 14.28
CA GLY A 205 -13.65 6.58 12.96
C GLY A 205 -14.39 5.23 13.01
N ASP A 206 -15.15 4.93 11.96
CA ASP A 206 -15.77 3.62 11.79
C ASP A 206 -14.70 2.58 11.41
N ASP A 207 -14.81 1.37 11.95
CA ASP A 207 -13.94 0.25 11.59
C ASP A 207 -14.13 -0.16 10.12
N ALA A 208 -15.27 0.16 9.51
CA ALA A 208 -15.51 -0.03 8.07
C ALA A 208 -14.68 0.89 7.17
N ASP A 209 -14.13 1.98 7.71
CA ASP A 209 -13.34 2.98 6.95
C ASP A 209 -11.82 2.72 7.03
N LEU A 210 -11.42 1.64 7.69
CA LEU A 210 -10.04 1.20 7.81
C LEU A 210 -9.91 -0.21 7.21
N GLU A 211 -9.29 -0.30 6.04
CA GLU A 211 -8.95 -1.59 5.44
C GLU A 211 -7.58 -2.06 5.95
N LEU A 212 -7.52 -3.23 6.57
CA LEU A 212 -6.25 -3.87 6.94
C LEU A 212 -5.82 -4.82 5.84
N GLN A 213 -4.52 -4.91 5.58
CA GLN A 213 -4.01 -5.75 4.50
C GLN A 213 -2.82 -6.59 4.95
N VAL A 214 -2.81 -7.83 4.48
CA VAL A 214 -1.77 -8.81 4.77
C VAL A 214 -1.38 -9.59 3.52
N LEU A 215 -0.20 -10.20 3.53
CA LEU A 215 0.24 -11.09 2.46
C LEU A 215 -0.24 -12.51 2.75
N ARG A 216 -0.77 -13.18 1.72
CA ARG A 216 -1.10 -14.60 1.79
C ARG A 216 0.14 -15.42 2.18
N GLY A 217 -0.02 -16.34 3.12
CA GLY A 217 1.02 -17.26 3.59
C GLY A 217 1.97 -16.65 4.62
N LEU A 218 1.81 -15.37 4.97
CA LEU A 218 2.62 -14.72 5.99
C LEU A 218 1.78 -14.18 7.16
N GLY A 219 0.64 -13.57 6.84
CA GLY A 219 -0.26 -12.98 7.84
C GLY A 219 -1.54 -13.76 8.05
N ASP A 220 -1.61 -15.05 7.70
CA ASP A 220 -2.87 -15.80 7.65
C ASP A 220 -3.56 -15.90 9.03
N ASP A 221 -2.80 -16.12 10.10
CA ASP A 221 -3.35 -16.15 11.47
C ASP A 221 -3.84 -14.77 11.92
N LEU A 222 -3.06 -13.73 11.65
CA LEU A 222 -3.44 -12.34 11.90
C LEU A 222 -4.70 -11.98 11.10
N GLN A 223 -4.76 -12.37 9.83
CA GLN A 223 -5.92 -12.19 8.96
C GLN A 223 -7.17 -12.80 9.58
N HIS A 224 -7.06 -14.05 10.03
CA HIS A 224 -8.18 -14.78 10.61
C HIS A 224 -8.65 -14.10 11.90
N ALA A 225 -7.73 -13.69 12.77
CA ALA A 225 -8.05 -12.98 14.00
C ALA A 225 -8.77 -11.65 13.74
N LEU A 226 -8.23 -10.82 12.83
CA LEU A 226 -8.80 -9.52 12.46
C LEU A 226 -10.19 -9.68 11.81
N ALA A 227 -10.34 -10.62 10.87
CA ALA A 227 -11.61 -10.88 10.21
C ALA A 227 -12.68 -11.41 11.18
N THR A 228 -12.29 -12.28 12.12
CA THR A 228 -13.19 -12.78 13.19
C THR A 228 -13.59 -11.65 14.14
N GLY A 229 -12.68 -10.68 14.37
CA GLY A 229 -12.97 -9.44 15.07
C GLY A 229 -13.89 -8.46 14.32
N GLY A 230 -14.30 -8.80 13.08
CA GLY A 230 -15.24 -8.01 12.29
C GLY A 230 -14.62 -6.81 11.56
N LEU A 231 -13.28 -6.74 11.49
CA LEU A 231 -12.55 -5.73 10.74
C LEU A 231 -12.49 -6.08 9.24
N GLN A 232 -12.35 -5.08 8.38
CA GLN A 232 -12.11 -5.30 6.96
C GLN A 232 -10.66 -5.73 6.74
N VAL A 233 -10.48 -6.91 6.15
CA VAL A 233 -9.14 -7.44 5.85
C VAL A 233 -9.06 -7.89 4.40
N ARG A 234 -8.04 -7.41 3.69
CA ARG A 234 -7.72 -7.81 2.32
C ARG A 234 -6.40 -8.57 2.27
N THR A 235 -6.43 -9.74 1.64
CA THR A 235 -5.23 -10.56 1.43
C THR A 235 -4.64 -10.28 0.06
N TYR A 236 -3.38 -9.84 0.02
CA TYR A 236 -2.62 -9.74 -1.21
C TYR A 236 -2.24 -11.15 -1.67
N CYS A 237 -2.78 -11.57 -2.82
CA CYS A 237 -2.62 -12.90 -3.38
C CYS A 237 -1.88 -12.80 -4.73
N PRO A 238 -0.57 -13.12 -4.77
CA PRO A 238 0.15 -13.22 -6.03
C PRO A 238 -0.42 -14.37 -6.88
N VAL A 239 -0.56 -14.13 -8.19
CA VAL A 239 -0.99 -15.13 -9.16
C VAL A 239 -0.01 -15.09 -10.33
N GLY A 240 0.47 -16.25 -10.76
CA GLY A 240 1.37 -16.35 -11.91
C GLY A 240 2.10 -17.69 -11.97
N GLU A 241 2.90 -17.82 -13.02
CA GLU A 241 3.75 -18.98 -13.26
C GLU A 241 4.90 -19.08 -12.25
N LEU A 242 5.40 -20.29 -12.04
CA LEU A 242 6.42 -20.60 -11.01
C LEU A 242 7.66 -19.71 -11.10
N VAL A 243 8.18 -19.48 -12.31
CA VAL A 243 9.42 -18.71 -12.53
C VAL A 243 9.28 -17.25 -12.07
N ALA A 244 8.17 -16.59 -12.41
CA ALA A 244 7.88 -15.25 -11.90
C ALA A 244 7.63 -15.27 -10.38
N GLY A 245 7.01 -16.35 -9.89
CA GLY A 245 6.80 -16.61 -8.46
C GLY A 245 8.10 -16.72 -7.66
N MET A 246 9.21 -17.18 -8.26
CA MET A 246 10.48 -17.32 -7.54
C MET A 246 11.05 -15.99 -7.03
N ALA A 247 10.98 -14.91 -7.83
CA ALA A 247 11.43 -13.59 -7.39
C ALA A 247 10.54 -13.03 -6.25
N TYR A 248 9.25 -13.39 -6.23
CA TYR A 248 8.37 -13.08 -5.12
C TYR A 248 8.75 -13.91 -3.88
N LEU A 249 8.96 -15.22 -4.03
CA LEU A 249 9.36 -16.14 -2.96
C LEU A 249 10.67 -15.72 -2.29
N VAL A 250 11.71 -15.39 -3.07
CA VAL A 250 13.01 -14.96 -2.53
C VAL A 250 12.86 -13.72 -1.66
N ARG A 251 12.09 -12.72 -2.11
CA ARG A 251 11.81 -11.52 -1.29
C ARG A 251 11.08 -11.86 0.01
N ARG A 252 10.13 -12.79 -0.03
CA ARG A 252 9.44 -13.26 1.19
C ARG A 252 10.37 -14.01 2.13
N LEU A 253 11.29 -14.82 1.62
CA LEU A 253 12.30 -15.49 2.45
C LEU A 253 13.16 -14.46 3.18
N LEU A 254 13.68 -13.45 2.47
CA LEU A 254 14.51 -12.39 3.06
C LEU A 254 13.76 -11.60 4.14
N GLU A 255 12.50 -11.23 3.89
CA GLU A 255 11.64 -10.53 4.85
C GLU A 255 11.37 -11.36 6.12
N ASN A 256 11.17 -12.67 5.96
CA ASN A 256 10.86 -13.57 7.07
C ASN A 256 12.10 -13.92 7.91
N THR A 257 13.27 -13.93 7.30
CA THR A 257 14.54 -14.26 7.97
C THR A 257 15.32 -13.05 8.45
N SER A 258 14.81 -11.83 8.21
CA SER A 258 15.43 -10.63 8.76
C SER A 258 15.35 -10.67 10.29
N ASN A 259 16.49 -10.45 10.96
CA ASN A 259 16.60 -10.45 12.42
C ASN A 259 15.69 -9.40 13.08
N GLU A 260 15.27 -8.40 12.31
CA GLU A 260 14.41 -7.30 12.75
C GLU A 260 12.92 -7.53 12.42
N SER A 261 12.56 -8.68 11.84
CA SER A 261 11.18 -9.03 11.50
C SER A 261 10.36 -9.35 12.76
N PHE A 262 9.21 -8.69 12.90
CA PHE A 262 8.27 -8.94 14.00
C PHE A 262 7.88 -10.43 14.11
N LEU A 263 7.67 -11.09 12.96
CA LEU A 263 7.29 -12.49 12.90
C LEU A 263 8.43 -13.40 13.38
N HIS A 264 9.68 -13.00 13.15
CA HIS A 264 10.84 -13.70 13.66
C HIS A 264 10.96 -13.55 15.19
N GLU A 265 10.74 -12.35 15.73
CA GLU A 265 10.71 -12.11 17.19
C GLU A 265 9.61 -12.92 17.88
N GLN A 266 8.40 -12.95 17.29
CA GLN A 266 7.30 -13.77 17.78
C GLN A 266 7.64 -15.27 17.76
N ALA A 267 8.23 -15.78 16.68
CA ALA A 267 8.65 -17.18 16.57
C ALA A 267 9.74 -17.57 17.59
N ARG A 268 10.55 -16.59 18.04
CA ARG A 268 11.57 -16.77 19.08
C ARG A 268 11.02 -16.72 20.51
N GLY A 269 9.72 -16.46 20.68
CA GLY A 269 9.07 -16.43 22.00
C GLY A 269 9.30 -15.13 22.78
N VAL A 270 9.57 -14.01 22.10
CA VAL A 270 9.54 -12.67 22.72
C VAL A 270 8.16 -12.43 23.33
N SER A 271 8.11 -11.78 24.49
CA SER A 271 6.85 -11.59 25.21
C SER A 271 5.89 -10.68 24.43
N ILE A 272 4.57 -10.86 24.63
CA ILE A 272 3.57 -10.01 23.98
C ILE A 272 3.75 -8.54 24.38
N ASP A 273 4.12 -8.27 25.63
CA ASP A 273 4.35 -6.91 26.13
C ASP A 273 5.51 -6.22 25.40
N GLU A 274 6.60 -6.95 25.14
CA GLU A 274 7.73 -6.43 24.34
C GLU A 274 7.35 -6.26 22.87
N LEU A 275 6.63 -7.22 22.28
CA LEU A 275 6.17 -7.14 20.88
C LEU A 275 5.21 -5.97 20.64
N LEU A 276 4.40 -5.61 21.65
CA LEU A 276 3.45 -4.51 21.60
C LEU A 276 4.00 -3.20 22.16
N ALA A 277 5.27 -3.16 22.58
CA ALA A 277 5.90 -1.95 23.08
C ALA A 277 5.89 -0.86 22.00
N PRO A 278 5.74 0.42 22.39
CA PRO A 278 5.93 1.52 21.46
C PRO A 278 7.35 1.50 20.89
N PRO A 279 7.55 1.84 19.62
CA PRO A 279 8.88 1.94 19.05
C PRO A 279 9.73 2.94 19.85
N PRO A 280 10.97 2.58 20.22
CA PRO A 280 11.82 3.44 21.05
C PRO A 280 12.16 4.75 20.32
N PRO A 281 12.48 5.83 21.04
CA PRO A 281 12.84 7.13 20.46
C PRO A 281 14.15 7.08 19.65
#